data_AF-A0A375AFC0-F1
#
_entry.id   AF-A0A375AFC0-F1
#
_cell.length_a   1.000
_cell.length_b   1.000
_cell.length_c   1.000
_cell.angle_alpha   90.00
_cell.angle_beta   90.00
_cell.angle_gamma   90.00
#
_symmetry.space_group_name_H-M   'P 1'
#
loop_
_entity.id
_entity.type
_entity.pdbx_description
1 polymer ?
#
loop_
_entity_poly.entity_id
_entity_poly.type
_entity_poly.pdbx_seq_one_letter_code
_entity_poly.pdbx_strand_id
1 'polypeptide(L)'
;MFPIDEWAERHILESQKRGEFEHLPGAGKPLQLDDNSAVPVELRSIYHLMKNAGFMPAELLDCKEALKVADLLYATDPESKEYIELSGKLRSLELRLQLSGISTDFLNGTYQGAFKHKIDKSDDSGEV
;
A
#
# COMPACT_ATOMS: atom_id res chain seq x y z
N MET A 1 8.76 -30.55 19.20
CA MET A 1 7.92 -29.60 18.44
C MET A 1 8.17 -28.23 19.05
N PHE A 2 8.39 -27.19 18.24
CA PHE A 2 8.71 -25.86 18.75
C PHE A 2 7.44 -25.22 19.36
N PRO A 3 7.54 -24.39 20.42
CA PRO A 3 6.38 -23.73 21.03
C PRO A 3 5.53 -22.90 20.06
N ILE A 4 6.15 -22.39 19.00
CA ILE A 4 5.45 -21.62 17.95
C ILE A 4 4.55 -22.51 17.10
N ASP A 5 4.93 -23.77 16.89
CA ASP A 5 4.14 -24.73 16.13
C ASP A 5 2.85 -25.05 16.90
N GLU A 6 2.92 -25.22 18.22
CA GLU A 6 1.75 -25.49 19.07
C GLU A 6 0.79 -24.30 19.14
N TRP A 7 1.34 -23.08 19.14
CA TRP A 7 0.53 -21.86 19.11
C TRP A 7 -0.18 -21.69 17.77
N ALA A 8 0.53 -21.91 16.65
CA ALA A 8 -0.06 -21.86 15.31
C ALA A 8 -1.17 -22.92 15.14
N GLU A 9 -0.92 -24.16 15.57
CA GLU A 9 -1.90 -25.26 15.49
C GLU A 9 -3.18 -24.92 16.27
N ARG A 10 -3.04 -24.41 17.50
CA ARG A 10 -4.19 -23.97 18.30
C ARG A 10 -4.99 -22.87 17.59
N HIS A 11 -4.31 -21.88 17.03
CA HIS A 11 -4.98 -20.76 16.38
C HIS A 11 -5.75 -21.22 15.13
N ILE A 12 -5.16 -22.09 14.31
CA ILE A 12 -5.81 -22.67 13.13
C ILE A 12 -7.06 -23.46 13.54
N LEU A 13 -6.96 -24.31 14.56
CA LEU A 13 -8.08 -25.11 15.05
C LEU A 13 -9.21 -24.25 15.63
N GLU A 14 -8.89 -23.15 16.31
CA GLU A 14 -9.89 -22.22 16.83
C GLU A 14 -10.62 -21.49 15.70
N SER A 15 -9.90 -21.00 14.69
CA SER A 15 -10.48 -20.36 13.50
C SER A 15 -11.37 -21.34 12.70
N GLN A 16 -10.96 -22.60 12.56
CA GLN A 16 -11.80 -23.66 11.97
C GLN A 16 -13.11 -23.85 12.74
N LYS A 17 -13.06 -23.94 14.08
CA LYS A 17 -14.26 -24.10 14.92
C LYS A 17 -15.22 -22.92 14.82
N ARG A 18 -14.69 -21.71 14.60
CA ARG A 18 -15.48 -20.50 14.38
C ARG A 18 -16.10 -20.42 12.98
N GLY A 19 -15.71 -21.32 12.08
CA GLY A 19 -16.15 -21.31 10.69
C GLY A 19 -15.52 -20.18 9.87
N GLU A 20 -14.40 -19.61 10.31
CA GLU A 20 -13.71 -18.50 9.61
C GLU A 20 -13.16 -18.95 8.23
N PHE A 21 -13.03 -20.25 7.99
CA PHE A 21 -12.66 -20.82 6.69
C PHE A 21 -13.85 -21.17 5.79
N GLU A 22 -15.08 -21.06 6.30
CA GLU A 22 -16.30 -21.31 5.54
C GLU A 22 -16.72 -20.05 4.78
N HIS A 23 -17.18 -20.20 3.53
CA HIS A 23 -17.64 -19.08 2.67
C HIS A 23 -16.58 -18.01 2.36
N LEU A 24 -15.29 -18.38 2.36
CA LEU A 24 -14.24 -17.47 1.96
C LEU A 24 -14.50 -16.86 0.57
N PRO A 25 -14.18 -15.57 0.37
CA PRO A 25 -14.30 -14.91 -0.91
C PRO A 25 -13.47 -15.65 -1.97
N GLY A 26 -14.12 -16.15 -3.01
CA GLY A 26 -13.44 -16.90 -4.07
C GLY A 26 -13.25 -18.40 -3.77
N ALA A 27 -13.84 -18.94 -2.71
CA ALA A 27 -13.85 -20.38 -2.45
C ALA A 27 -14.38 -21.16 -3.67
N GLY A 28 -13.61 -22.15 -4.13
CA GLY A 28 -13.93 -22.98 -5.31
C GLY A 28 -13.74 -22.29 -6.67
N LYS A 29 -13.30 -21.03 -6.71
CA LYS A 29 -12.96 -20.32 -7.96
C LYS A 29 -11.45 -20.38 -8.21
N PRO A 30 -10.99 -20.26 -9.47
CA PRO A 30 -9.57 -20.15 -9.78
C PRO A 30 -8.94 -18.96 -9.03
N LEU A 31 -7.76 -19.18 -8.45
CA LEU A 31 -7.02 -18.13 -7.75
C LEU A 31 -6.64 -17.01 -8.73
N GLN A 32 -6.94 -15.77 -8.37
CA GLN A 32 -6.43 -14.60 -9.09
C GLN A 32 -4.97 -14.40 -8.71
N LEU A 33 -4.07 -14.60 -9.67
CA LEU A 33 -2.64 -14.40 -9.44
C LEU A 33 -2.31 -12.91 -9.55
N ASP A 34 -1.64 -12.40 -8.53
CA ASP A 34 -1.07 -11.06 -8.56
C ASP A 34 0.00 -10.95 -9.65
N ASP A 35 -0.01 -9.84 -10.39
CA ASP A 35 1.05 -9.51 -11.35
C ASP A 35 2.34 -9.10 -10.61
N ASN A 36 3.12 -10.10 -10.22
CA ASN A 36 4.41 -9.94 -9.56
C ASN A 36 5.58 -9.96 -10.56
N SER A 37 5.32 -9.67 -11.84
CA SER A 37 6.34 -9.69 -12.90
C SER A 37 7.50 -8.71 -12.64
N ALA A 38 7.22 -7.61 -11.94
CA ALA A 38 8.21 -6.62 -11.54
C ALA A 38 9.06 -7.02 -10.32
N VAL A 39 8.70 -8.11 -9.63
CA VAL A 39 9.40 -8.59 -8.43
C VAL A 39 10.31 -9.77 -8.81
N PRO A 40 11.61 -9.76 -8.43
CA PRO A 40 12.52 -10.89 -8.60
C PRO A 40 11.94 -12.18 -7.99
N VAL A 41 12.16 -13.32 -8.64
CA VAL A 41 11.53 -14.61 -8.31
C VAL A 41 11.72 -14.97 -6.83
N GLU A 42 12.90 -14.71 -6.30
CA GLU A 42 13.34 -15.01 -4.95
C GLU A 42 12.58 -14.20 -3.89
N LEU A 43 12.03 -13.04 -4.27
CA LEU A 43 11.36 -12.10 -3.36
C LEU A 43 9.83 -12.17 -3.46
N ARG A 44 9.26 -12.85 -4.46
CA ARG A 44 7.80 -12.87 -4.71
C ARG A 44 6.99 -13.42 -3.54
N SER A 45 7.47 -14.50 -2.91
CA SER A 45 6.77 -15.12 -1.77
C SER A 45 6.73 -14.19 -0.56
N ILE A 46 7.84 -13.51 -0.27
CA ILE A 46 7.95 -12.53 0.80
C ILE A 46 7.05 -11.32 0.50
N TYR A 47 7.11 -10.80 -0.73
CA TYR A 47 6.27 -9.69 -1.15
C TYR A 47 4.77 -10.02 -1.05
N HIS A 48 4.37 -11.21 -1.49
CA HIS A 48 2.98 -11.67 -1.39
C HIS A 48 2.53 -11.81 0.06
N LEU A 49 3.38 -12.37 0.94
CA LEU A 49 3.08 -12.46 2.38
C LEU A 49 2.90 -11.07 3.00
N MET A 50 3.81 -10.14 2.71
CA MET A 50 3.74 -8.77 3.24
C MET A 50 2.53 -8.01 2.73
N LYS A 51 2.19 -8.18 1.45
CA LYS A 51 0.98 -7.62 0.84
C LYS A 51 -0.28 -8.15 1.53
N ASN A 52 -0.38 -9.46 1.73
CA ASN A 52 -1.53 -10.09 2.39
C ASN A 52 -1.64 -9.68 3.87
N ALA A 53 -0.52 -9.34 4.52
CA ALA A 53 -0.49 -8.83 5.89
C ALA A 53 -0.86 -7.34 6.02
N GLY A 54 -1.20 -6.66 4.90
CA GLY A 54 -1.51 -5.23 4.89
C GLY A 54 -0.29 -4.33 5.14
N PHE A 55 0.93 -4.85 4.94
CA PHE A 55 2.15 -4.09 5.17
C PHE A 55 2.39 -3.10 4.04
N MET A 56 2.21 -1.80 4.32
CA MET A 56 2.57 -0.72 3.40
C MET A 56 3.96 -0.15 3.78
N PRO A 57 4.96 -0.23 2.89
CA PRO A 57 6.26 0.41 3.08
C PRO A 57 6.11 1.91 3.38
N ALA A 58 6.97 2.44 4.25
CA ALA A 58 6.91 3.84 4.69
C ALA A 58 7.01 4.82 3.51
N GLU A 59 7.72 4.42 2.47
CA GLU A 59 7.91 5.22 1.28
C GLU A 59 6.65 5.30 0.41
N LEU A 60 5.81 4.26 0.40
CA LEU A 60 4.49 4.32 -0.26
C LEU A 60 3.51 5.20 0.53
N LEU A 61 3.63 5.21 1.86
CA LEU A 61 2.86 6.12 2.70
C LEU A 61 3.22 7.58 2.40
N ASP A 62 4.52 7.89 2.31
CA ASP A 62 5.01 9.23 1.94
C ASP A 62 4.54 9.62 0.52
N CYS A 63 4.53 8.69 -0.45
CA CYS A 63 3.97 8.94 -1.79
C CYS A 63 2.48 9.34 -1.73
N LYS A 64 1.69 8.61 -0.95
CA LYS A 64 0.27 8.86 -0.77
C LYS A 64 0.01 10.20 -0.08
N GLU A 65 0.80 10.52 0.93
CA GLU A 65 0.71 11.82 1.61
C GLU A 65 1.08 12.96 0.64
N ALA A 66 2.14 12.80 -0.15
CA ALA A 66 2.54 13.80 -1.16
C ALA A 66 1.44 14.05 -2.20
N LEU A 67 0.77 13.00 -2.68
CA LEU A 67 -0.38 13.13 -3.60
C LEU A 67 -1.55 13.87 -2.95
N LYS A 68 -1.89 13.57 -1.69
CA LYS A 68 -2.95 14.27 -0.96
C LYS A 68 -2.62 15.74 -0.76
N VAL A 69 -1.39 16.06 -0.38
CA VAL A 69 -0.93 17.46 -0.21
C VAL A 69 -0.95 18.19 -1.55
N ALA A 70 -0.56 17.54 -2.65
CA ALA A 70 -0.65 18.10 -3.99
C ALA A 70 -2.11 18.39 -4.40
N ASP A 71 -3.03 17.44 -4.18
CA ASP A 71 -4.47 17.63 -4.44
C ASP A 71 -5.04 18.81 -3.63
N LEU A 72 -4.66 18.93 -2.36
CA LEU A 72 -5.06 20.05 -1.50
C LEU A 72 -4.52 21.38 -2.03
N LEU A 73 -3.23 21.43 -2.44
CA LEU A 73 -2.64 22.61 -3.05
C LEU A 73 -3.36 23.04 -4.33
N TYR A 74 -3.83 22.11 -5.15
CA TYR A 74 -4.64 22.43 -6.35
C TYR A 74 -6.00 23.05 -6.00
N ALA A 75 -6.56 22.73 -4.83
CA ALA A 75 -7.86 23.24 -4.37
C ALA A 75 -7.78 24.52 -3.53
N THR A 76 -6.57 24.98 -3.18
CA THR A 76 -6.32 26.12 -2.28
C THR A 76 -5.83 27.34 -3.05
N ASP A 77 -6.27 28.54 -2.65
CA ASP A 77 -5.84 29.79 -3.27
C ASP A 77 -4.34 30.08 -3.06
N PRO A 78 -3.60 30.49 -4.10
CA PRO A 78 -2.14 30.70 -4.05
C PRO A 78 -1.65 31.76 -3.04
N GLU A 79 -2.50 32.70 -2.66
CA GLU A 79 -2.18 33.83 -1.76
C GLU A 79 -2.54 33.54 -0.28
N SER A 80 -3.07 32.34 0.00
CA SER A 80 -3.40 31.93 1.35
C SER A 80 -2.15 31.52 2.14
N LYS A 81 -2.16 31.73 3.47
CA LYS A 81 -1.12 31.20 4.35
C LYS A 81 -1.05 29.67 4.31
N GLU A 82 -2.20 29.03 4.09
CA GLU A 82 -2.34 27.58 3.98
C GLU A 82 -1.58 27.02 2.78
N TYR A 83 -1.59 27.73 1.64
CA TYR A 83 -0.81 27.35 0.46
C TYR A 83 0.71 27.32 0.75
N ILE A 84 1.21 28.32 1.47
CA ILE A 84 2.63 28.39 1.86
C ILE A 84 3.00 27.21 2.77
N GLU A 85 2.18 26.90 3.77
CA GLU A 85 2.41 25.77 4.67
C GLU A 85 2.35 24.41 3.95
N LEU A 86 1.34 24.21 3.10
CA LEU A 86 1.19 22.98 2.32
C LEU A 86 2.35 22.81 1.31
N SER A 87 2.82 23.88 0.70
CA SER A 87 3.97 23.83 -0.22
C SER A 87 5.26 23.43 0.50
N GLY A 88 5.49 23.94 1.71
CA GLY A 88 6.62 23.54 2.56
C GLY A 88 6.53 22.07 2.98
N LYS A 89 5.32 21.61 3.29
CA LYS A 89 5.07 20.19 3.61
C LYS A 89 5.35 19.29 2.41
N LEU A 90 4.87 19.64 1.22
CA LEU A 90 5.13 18.92 -0.03
C LEU A 90 6.64 18.83 -0.30
N ARG A 91 7.37 19.94 -0.17
CA ARG A 91 8.83 20.00 -0.32
C ARG A 91 9.56 19.02 0.60
N SER A 92 9.13 18.92 1.85
CA SER A 92 9.73 17.99 2.82
C SER A 92 9.48 16.52 2.47
N LEU A 93 8.29 16.22 1.93
CA LEU A 93 7.91 14.89 1.46
C LEU A 93 8.71 14.50 0.20
N GLU A 94 8.84 15.40 -0.76
CA GLU A 94 9.66 15.21 -1.95
C GLU A 94 11.12 14.87 -1.60
N LEU A 95 11.70 15.60 -0.65
CA LEU A 95 13.08 15.35 -0.20
C LEU A 95 13.24 13.96 0.43
N ARG A 96 12.28 13.51 1.26
CA ARG A 96 12.32 12.16 1.85
C ARG A 96 12.23 11.08 0.77
N LEU A 97 11.35 11.26 -0.21
CA LEU A 97 11.18 10.32 -1.32
C LEU A 97 12.43 10.23 -2.21
N GLN A 98 13.10 11.36 -2.47
CA GLN A 98 14.36 11.36 -3.21
C GLN A 98 15.47 10.62 -2.45
N LEU A 99 15.57 10.81 -1.13
CA LEU A 99 16.55 10.12 -0.29
C LEU A 99 16.29 8.60 -0.19
N SER A 100 15.03 8.17 -0.30
CA SER A 100 14.67 6.74 -0.39
C SER A 100 14.83 6.16 -1.81
N GLY A 101 15.29 6.96 -2.77
CA GLY A 101 15.53 6.53 -4.15
C GLY A 101 14.26 6.43 -5.01
N ILE A 102 13.15 7.02 -4.56
CA ILE A 102 11.89 7.06 -5.31
C ILE A 102 11.84 8.32 -6.19
N SER A 103 11.48 8.14 -7.46
CA SER A 103 11.28 9.25 -8.38
C SER A 103 10.08 10.10 -7.97
N THR A 104 10.24 11.42 -7.87
CA THR A 104 9.15 12.38 -7.59
C THR A 104 8.34 12.78 -8.83
N ASP A 105 8.62 12.18 -9.99
CA ASP A 105 8.00 12.53 -11.28
C ASP A 105 6.48 12.28 -11.31
N PHE A 106 5.97 11.44 -10.40
CA PHE A 106 4.53 11.20 -10.25
C PHE A 106 3.76 12.43 -9.76
N LEU A 107 4.42 13.43 -9.19
CA LEU A 107 3.79 14.66 -8.71
C LEU A 107 3.53 15.69 -9.83
N ASN A 108 4.34 15.68 -10.88
CA ASN A 108 4.38 16.76 -11.88
C ASN A 108 4.16 16.27 -13.34
N GLY A 109 3.92 14.97 -13.54
CA GLY A 109 3.93 14.33 -14.87
C GLY A 109 2.58 13.79 -15.37
N THR A 110 2.54 13.45 -16.66
CA THR A 110 1.40 12.80 -17.36
C THR A 110 0.96 11.46 -16.78
N TYR A 111 1.77 10.86 -15.90
CA TYR A 111 1.53 9.59 -15.21
C TYR A 111 0.75 9.71 -13.89
N GLN A 112 0.49 10.93 -13.39
CA GLN A 112 -0.16 11.17 -12.09
C GLN A 112 -1.50 10.43 -11.94
N GLY A 113 -2.34 10.43 -12.99
CA GLY A 113 -3.65 9.77 -12.96
C GLY A 113 -3.58 8.24 -12.85
N ALA A 114 -2.67 7.60 -13.59
CA ALA A 114 -2.49 6.14 -13.54
C ALA A 114 -1.86 5.68 -12.21
N PHE A 115 -0.99 6.49 -11.63
CA PHE A 115 -0.34 6.21 -10.35
C PHE A 115 -1.31 6.34 -9.17
N LYS A 116 -2.15 7.39 -9.18
CA LYS A 116 -3.20 7.61 -8.17
C LYS A 116 -4.17 6.43 -8.09
N HIS A 117 -4.65 5.93 -9.23
CA HIS A 117 -5.55 4.77 -9.27
C HIS A 117 -4.89 3.47 -8.78
N LYS A 118 -3.57 3.31 -8.94
CA LYS A 118 -2.86 2.12 -8.43
C LYS A 118 -2.62 2.19 -6.92
N ILE A 119 -2.31 3.37 -6.39
CA ILE A 119 -2.14 3.59 -4.94
C ILE A 119 -3.47 3.44 -4.18
N ASP A 120 -4.59 3.92 -4.74
CA ASP A 120 -5.90 3.74 -4.12
C ASP A 120 -6.36 2.27 -4.15
N LYS A 121 -6.05 1.54 -5.22
CA LYS A 121 -6.43 0.12 -5.34
C LYS A 121 -5.64 -0.80 -4.41
N SER A 122 -4.44 -0.41 -3.98
CA SER A 122 -3.70 -1.15 -2.94
C SER A 122 -4.33 -1.02 -1.54
N ASP A 123 -5.14 0.01 -1.29
CA ASP A 123 -5.94 0.14 -0.06
C ASP A 123 -7.19 -0.77 -0.10
N ASP A 124 -7.87 -0.84 -1.25
CA ASP A 124 -9.13 -1.61 -1.44
C ASP A 124 -8.91 -3.13 -1.56
N SER A 125 -7.66 -3.57 -1.76
CA SER A 125 -7.32 -4.99 -1.74
C SER A 125 -7.18 -5.55 -0.31
N GLY A 126 -7.37 -4.72 0.71
CA GLY A 126 -7.31 -5.06 2.13
C GLY A 126 -8.67 -5.32 2.81
N GLU A 127 -9.79 -5.27 2.07
CA GLU A 127 -11.11 -5.66 2.57
C GLU A 127 -11.61 -6.95 1.90
N VAL A 128 -10.93 -8.08 2.13
CA VAL A 128 -11.64 -9.37 2.23
C VAL A 128 -10.89 -10.42 3.05
#